data_AF-A0A3D6DE38-F1
#
_entry.id   AF-A0A3D6DE38-F1
#
_cell.length_a   1.000
_cell.length_b   1.000
_cell.length_c   1.000
_cell.angle_alpha   90.00
_cell.angle_beta   90.00
_cell.angle_gamma   90.00
#
_symmetry.space_group_name_H-M   'P 1'
#
loop_
_entity.id
_entity.type
_entity.pdbx_description
1 polymer ?
#
loop_
_entity_poly.entity_id
_entity_poly.type
_entity_poly.pdbx_seq_one_letter_code
_entity_poly.pdbx_strand_id
1 'polypeptide(L)'
;MSIYRWDLKRYIKGVFIWSVVLIFLQFMYAAFYPSFAEDTELMTRMMRIMPKAFTRLFGLNELDFSNILNYMAMISSIYVTLVGSVFVTLVGVRSISREENEKTAEFLLSRPITRNKIVASKFLASLTQVLIFDGVVSLAAFVLTNIYKQGDFDISRYWLFWFSQIVLHMIYLGCFTMDFEILLFQRR
;
A
#
# COMPACT_ATOMS: atom_id res chain seq x y z
N MET A 1 18.43 19.76 13.32
CA MET A 1 17.52 18.65 12.96
C MET A 1 17.62 18.45 11.44
N SER A 2 17.81 17.22 10.93
CA SER A 2 17.83 17.00 9.48
C SER A 2 16.43 17.18 8.89
N ILE A 3 16.34 17.72 7.67
CA ILE A 3 15.07 17.93 6.94
C ILE A 3 14.24 16.64 6.94
N TYR A 4 14.90 15.51 6.66
CA TYR A 4 14.31 14.17 6.73
C TYR A 4 13.57 13.86 8.05
N ARG A 5 14.21 14.08 9.20
CA ARG A 5 13.60 13.76 10.52
C ARG A 5 12.44 14.69 10.86
N TRP A 6 12.51 15.93 10.39
CA TRP A 6 11.45 16.92 10.60
C TRP A 6 10.19 16.54 9.82
N ASP A 7 10.34 16.21 8.53
CA ASP A 7 9.24 15.75 7.70
C ASP A 7 8.65 14.44 8.25
N LEU A 8 9.49 13.44 8.54
CA LEU A 8 9.02 12.13 9.02
C LEU A 8 8.15 12.24 10.29
N LYS A 9 8.58 13.02 11.29
CA LYS A 9 7.81 13.21 12.53
C LYS A 9 6.48 13.90 12.30
N ARG A 10 6.39 14.77 11.30
CA ARG A 10 5.20 15.56 11.02
C ARG A 10 4.10 14.74 10.34
N TYR A 11 4.47 13.74 9.55
CA TYR A 11 3.54 12.92 8.78
C TYR A 11 3.21 11.56 9.41
N ILE A 12 3.91 11.16 10.47
CA ILE A 12 3.69 9.86 11.14
C ILE A 12 2.25 9.66 11.63
N LYS A 13 1.58 10.74 12.06
CA LYS A 13 0.16 10.68 12.48
C LYS A 13 -0.75 10.28 11.32
N GLY A 14 -0.46 10.80 10.12
CA GLY A 14 -1.18 10.44 8.91
C GLY A 14 -1.00 8.98 8.57
N VAL A 15 0.25 8.48 8.57
CA VAL A 15 0.57 7.07 8.36
C VAL A 15 -0.27 6.19 9.30
N PHE A 16 -0.33 6.54 10.59
CA PHE A 16 -1.07 5.77 11.59
C PHE A 16 -2.58 5.71 11.31
N ILE A 17 -3.20 6.84 10.98
CA ILE A 17 -4.63 6.92 10.66
C ILE A 17 -4.95 6.05 9.44
N TRP A 18 -4.16 6.18 8.38
CA TRP A 18 -4.37 5.40 7.15
C TRP A 18 -4.13 3.90 7.36
N SER A 19 -3.10 3.54 8.14
CA SER A 19 -2.87 2.14 8.51
C SER A 19 -4.05 1.58 9.30
N VAL A 20 -4.60 2.31 10.28
CA VAL A 20 -5.76 1.85 11.06
C VAL A 20 -6.97 1.59 10.16
N VAL A 21 -7.24 2.47 9.19
CA VAL A 21 -8.35 2.28 8.24
C VAL A 21 -8.18 1.00 7.42
N LEU A 22 -6.99 0.76 6.86
CA LEU A 22 -6.73 -0.46 6.09
C LEU A 22 -6.75 -1.72 6.95
N ILE A 23 -6.20 -1.67 8.16
CA ILE A 23 -6.23 -2.79 9.10
C ILE A 23 -7.66 -3.13 9.48
N PHE A 24 -8.50 -2.13 9.73
CA PHE A 24 -9.92 -2.35 10.02
C PHE A 24 -10.64 -3.01 8.84
N LEU A 25 -10.36 -2.57 7.62
CA LEU A 25 -10.91 -3.19 6.41
C LEU A 25 -10.46 -4.65 6.26
N GLN A 26 -9.17 -4.91 6.52
CA GLN A 26 -8.61 -6.27 6.51
C GLN A 26 -9.26 -7.16 7.57
N PHE A 27 -9.46 -6.63 8.79
CA PHE A 27 -10.15 -7.33 9.87
C PHE A 27 -11.58 -7.70 9.45
N MET A 28 -12.31 -6.77 8.83
CA MET A 28 -13.66 -7.03 8.36
C MET A 28 -13.68 -8.19 7.37
N TYR A 29 -12.86 -8.16 6.32
CA TYR A 29 -12.82 -9.24 5.33
C TYR A 29 -12.29 -10.57 5.89
N ALA A 30 -11.35 -10.54 6.82
CA ALA A 30 -10.85 -11.73 7.50
C ALA A 30 -11.93 -12.36 8.39
N ALA A 31 -12.74 -11.55 9.09
CA ALA A 31 -13.85 -12.02 9.91
C ALA A 31 -14.99 -12.64 9.07
N PHE A 32 -15.14 -12.22 7.81
CA PHE A 32 -16.09 -12.84 6.86
C PHE A 32 -15.61 -14.20 6.32
N TYR A 33 -14.31 -14.51 6.42
CA TYR A 33 -13.75 -15.72 5.84
C TYR A 33 -14.40 -17.03 6.33
N PRO A 34 -14.67 -17.25 7.63
CA PRO A 34 -15.28 -18.50 8.09
C PRO A 34 -16.64 -18.79 7.47
N SER A 35 -17.50 -17.76 7.36
CA SER A 35 -18.80 -17.87 6.70
C SER A 35 -18.65 -18.19 5.21
N PHE A 36 -17.61 -17.67 4.56
CA PHE A 36 -17.32 -17.94 3.16
C PHE A 36 -16.75 -19.36 2.94
N ALA A 37 -15.95 -19.85 3.90
CA ALA A 37 -15.34 -21.17 3.86
C ALA A 37 -16.35 -22.30 4.14
N GLU A 38 -17.39 -22.05 4.95
CA GLU A 38 -18.46 -23.04 5.20
C GLU A 38 -19.31 -23.30 3.93
N ASP A 39 -19.53 -22.27 3.09
CA ASP A 39 -20.30 -22.35 1.84
C ASP A 39 -19.47 -22.85 0.64
N THR A 40 -18.67 -23.90 0.82
CA THR A 40 -17.85 -24.53 -0.25
C THR A 40 -18.66 -24.94 -1.48
N GLU A 41 -19.94 -25.30 -1.31
CA GLU A 41 -20.84 -25.65 -2.41
C GLU A 41 -21.16 -24.46 -3.32
N LEU A 42 -21.29 -23.26 -2.74
CA LEU A 42 -21.59 -22.04 -3.48
C LEU A 42 -20.36 -21.62 -4.32
N MET A 43 -19.15 -21.74 -3.75
CA MET A 43 -17.89 -21.53 -4.47
C MET A 43 -17.71 -22.50 -5.64
N THR A 44 -17.95 -23.79 -5.40
CA THR A 44 -17.86 -24.81 -6.46
C THR A 44 -18.86 -24.55 -7.59
N ARG A 45 -20.05 -24.07 -7.26
CA ARG A 45 -21.09 -23.73 -8.24
C ARG A 45 -20.73 -22.49 -9.05
N MET A 46 -20.19 -21.44 -8.42
CA MET A 46 -19.73 -20.23 -9.13
C MET A 46 -18.58 -20.53 -10.10
N MET A 47 -17.61 -21.37 -9.70
CA MET A 47 -16.52 -21.79 -10.57
C MET A 47 -16.99 -22.62 -11.77
N ARG A 48 -18.04 -23.43 -11.62
CA ARG A 48 -18.62 -24.22 -12.74
C ARG A 48 -19.35 -23.37 -13.77
N ILE A 49 -19.88 -22.21 -13.39
CA ILE A 49 -20.61 -21.30 -14.28
C ILE A 49 -19.65 -20.40 -15.07
N MET A 50 -18.41 -20.20 -14.59
CA MET A 50 -17.43 -19.38 -15.30
C MET A 50 -16.91 -20.06 -16.57
N PRO A 51 -16.88 -19.37 -17.73
CA PRO A 51 -16.30 -19.89 -18.96
C PRO A 51 -14.81 -20.24 -18.77
N LYS A 52 -14.38 -21.40 -19.27
CA LYS A 52 -12.98 -21.89 -19.17
C LYS A 52 -11.93 -20.93 -19.73
N ALA A 53 -12.31 -20.03 -20.65
CA ALA A 53 -11.45 -18.99 -21.18
C ALA A 53 -11.14 -17.92 -20.12
N PHE A 54 -12.14 -17.56 -19.30
CA PHE A 54 -12.01 -16.58 -18.22
C PHE A 54 -11.16 -17.13 -17.07
N THR A 55 -11.36 -18.39 -16.68
CA THR A 55 -10.58 -19.00 -15.61
C THR A 55 -9.11 -19.20 -15.95
N ARG A 56 -8.76 -19.37 -17.24
CA ARG A 56 -7.36 -19.41 -17.70
C ARG A 56 -6.72 -18.02 -17.78
N LEU A 57 -7.45 -17.02 -18.28
CA LEU A 57 -6.95 -15.65 -18.38
C LEU A 57 -6.63 -15.03 -17.01
N PHE A 58 -7.44 -15.33 -16.00
CA PHE A 58 -7.28 -14.81 -14.63
C PHE A 58 -6.55 -15.79 -13.68
N GLY A 59 -6.05 -16.93 -14.17
CA GLY A 59 -5.33 -17.90 -13.33
C GLY A 59 -6.18 -18.59 -12.25
N LEU A 60 -7.51 -18.52 -12.34
CA LEU A 60 -8.45 -19.01 -11.31
C LEU A 60 -8.48 -20.54 -11.21
N ASN A 61 -7.93 -21.27 -12.18
CA ASN A 61 -7.86 -22.74 -12.13
C ASN A 61 -6.84 -23.25 -11.09
N GLU A 62 -5.89 -22.42 -10.65
CA GLU A 62 -4.86 -22.78 -9.68
C GLU A 62 -5.12 -22.20 -8.27
N LEU A 63 -6.16 -21.37 -8.13
CA LEU A 63 -6.52 -20.73 -6.88
C LEU A 63 -7.56 -21.55 -6.14
N ASP A 64 -7.10 -22.31 -5.14
CA ASP A 64 -7.98 -22.95 -4.17
C ASP A 64 -8.50 -21.89 -3.18
N PHE A 65 -9.75 -21.48 -3.35
CA PHE A 65 -10.41 -20.50 -2.48
C PHE A 65 -10.75 -21.04 -1.09
N SER A 66 -10.63 -22.35 -0.87
CA SER A 66 -10.66 -22.94 0.48
C SER A 66 -9.43 -22.57 1.30
N ASN A 67 -8.38 -22.01 0.68
CA ASN A 67 -7.21 -21.51 1.37
C ASN A 67 -7.37 -20.02 1.69
N ILE A 68 -7.25 -19.69 2.97
CA ILE A 68 -7.34 -18.31 3.48
C ILE A 68 -6.34 -17.38 2.79
N LEU A 69 -5.16 -17.89 2.42
CA LEU A 69 -4.15 -17.10 1.73
C LEU A 69 -4.65 -16.61 0.37
N ASN A 70 -5.29 -17.48 -0.41
CA ASN A 70 -5.79 -17.12 -1.74
C ASN A 70 -6.99 -16.17 -1.65
N TYR A 71 -7.90 -16.42 -0.70
CA TYR A 71 -9.02 -15.53 -0.43
C TYR A 71 -8.55 -14.13 0.00
N MET A 72 -7.64 -14.07 0.98
CA MET A 72 -7.08 -12.79 1.45
C MET A 72 -6.25 -12.12 0.38
N ALA A 73 -5.40 -12.83 -0.36
CA ALA A 73 -4.61 -12.23 -1.44
C ALA A 73 -5.50 -11.63 -2.53
N MET A 74 -6.58 -12.32 -2.93
CA MET A 74 -7.52 -11.81 -3.92
C MET A 74 -8.20 -10.53 -3.43
N ILE A 75 -8.86 -10.56 -2.27
CA ILE A 75 -9.64 -9.41 -1.80
C ILE A 75 -8.73 -8.25 -1.40
N SER A 76 -7.62 -8.55 -0.71
CA SER A 76 -6.64 -7.55 -0.33
C SER A 76 -5.94 -6.92 -1.52
N SER A 77 -5.69 -7.63 -2.62
CA SER A 77 -5.12 -7.00 -3.81
C SER A 77 -5.95 -5.81 -4.29
N ILE A 78 -7.29 -5.90 -4.23
CA ILE A 78 -8.18 -4.86 -4.72
C ILE A 78 -8.14 -3.64 -3.79
N TYR A 79 -8.45 -3.84 -2.50
CA TYR A 79 -8.57 -2.70 -1.59
C TYR A 79 -7.22 -2.14 -1.15
N VAL A 80 -6.17 -2.98 -1.00
CA VAL A 80 -4.82 -2.50 -0.66
C VAL A 80 -4.26 -1.72 -1.83
N THR A 81 -4.38 -2.20 -3.06
CA THR A 81 -3.94 -1.41 -4.23
C THR A 81 -4.75 -0.12 -4.32
N LEU A 82 -6.08 -0.15 -4.19
CA LEU A 82 -6.89 1.05 -4.38
C LEU A 82 -6.68 2.09 -3.28
N VAL A 83 -6.85 1.71 -2.01
CA VAL A 83 -6.72 2.64 -0.87
C VAL A 83 -5.26 2.97 -0.58
N GLY A 84 -4.36 1.99 -0.71
CA GLY A 84 -2.92 2.19 -0.56
C GLY A 84 -2.35 3.15 -1.60
N SER A 85 -2.76 3.03 -2.87
CA SER A 85 -2.33 3.98 -3.91
C SER A 85 -2.81 5.40 -3.61
N VAL A 86 -4.05 5.58 -3.15
CA VAL A 86 -4.56 6.90 -2.72
C VAL A 86 -3.69 7.49 -1.61
N PHE A 87 -3.33 6.69 -0.60
CA PHE A 87 -2.43 7.13 0.46
C PHE A 87 -1.04 7.52 -0.06
N VAL A 88 -0.44 6.69 -0.91
CA VAL A 88 0.88 6.94 -1.50
C VAL A 88 0.88 8.22 -2.33
N THR A 89 -0.14 8.43 -3.17
CA THR A 89 -0.31 9.65 -3.95
C THR A 89 -0.43 10.87 -3.04
N LEU A 90 -1.21 10.79 -1.97
CA LEU A 90 -1.33 11.87 -0.99
C LEU A 90 0.00 12.19 -0.31
N VAL A 91 0.80 11.19 0.04
CA VAL A 91 2.15 11.38 0.61
C VAL A 91 3.07 12.07 -0.40
N GLY A 92 3.07 11.61 -1.66
CA GLY A 92 3.85 12.21 -2.74
C GLY A 92 3.52 13.69 -2.95
N VAL A 93 2.23 14.02 -3.14
CA VAL A 93 1.77 15.40 -3.36
C VAL A 93 2.06 16.30 -2.17
N ARG A 94 1.85 15.83 -0.94
CA ARG A 94 2.08 16.61 0.29
C ARG A 94 3.55 16.90 0.57
N SER A 95 4.46 16.05 0.09
CA SER A 95 5.90 16.25 0.29
C SER A 95 6.41 17.55 -0.37
N ILE A 96 5.71 18.02 -1.41
CA ILE A 96 6.05 19.16 -2.26
C ILE A 96 5.10 20.35 -2.03
N SER A 97 3.78 20.16 -2.22
CA SER A 97 2.77 21.24 -2.22
C SER A 97 2.69 22.03 -0.91
N ARG A 98 3.16 21.44 0.19
CA ARG A 98 3.02 22.03 1.51
C ARG A 98 4.03 23.14 1.80
N GLU A 99 5.18 23.13 1.13
CA GLU A 99 6.20 24.18 1.29
C GLU A 99 5.79 25.49 0.62
N GLU A 100 5.03 25.39 -0.47
CA GLU A 100 4.40 26.53 -1.14
C GLU A 100 3.29 27.11 -0.26
N ASN A 101 2.41 26.25 0.26
CA ASN A 101 1.29 26.67 1.12
C ASN A 101 1.73 27.30 2.46
N GLU A 102 2.79 26.78 3.07
CA GLU A 102 3.29 27.27 4.37
C GLU A 102 4.33 28.40 4.23
N LYS A 103 4.63 28.85 3.00
CA LYS A 103 5.65 29.87 2.68
C LYS A 103 7.05 29.57 3.25
N THR A 104 7.36 28.29 3.51
CA THR A 104 8.64 27.86 4.06
C THR A 104 9.69 27.58 2.97
N ALA A 105 9.29 27.59 1.71
CA ALA A 105 10.19 27.40 0.56
C ALA A 105 11.33 28.44 0.54
N GLU A 106 11.05 29.71 0.83
CA GLU A 106 12.07 30.78 0.85
C GLU A 106 13.09 30.59 1.99
N PHE A 107 12.66 30.05 3.13
CA PHE A 107 13.54 29.73 4.25
C PHE A 107 14.46 28.53 3.96
N LEU A 108 13.97 27.53 3.23
CA LEU A 108 14.77 26.39 2.81
C LEU A 108 15.79 26.76 1.74
N LEU A 109 15.42 27.66 0.82
CA LEU A 109 16.28 28.15 -0.25
C LEU A 109 17.34 29.16 0.21
N SER A 110 17.13 29.84 1.35
CA SER A 110 18.13 30.75 1.93
C SER A 110 19.27 30.03 2.67
N ARG A 111 19.12 28.72 2.94
CA ARG A 111 20.22 27.90 3.46
C ARG A 111 21.14 27.45 2.32
N PRO A 112 22.48 27.38 2.53
CA PRO A 112 23.44 26.95 1.51
C PRO A 112 23.40 25.42 1.34
N ILE A 113 22.27 24.90 0.87
CA ILE A 113 22.02 23.48 0.65
C ILE A 113 21.72 23.30 -0.84
N THR A 114 22.36 22.31 -1.46
CA THR A 114 22.12 21.99 -2.87
C THR A 114 20.70 21.46 -3.07
N ARG A 115 20.05 21.86 -4.18
CA ARG A 115 18.66 21.50 -4.49
C ARG A 115 18.46 19.97 -4.51
N ASN A 116 19.40 19.24 -5.09
CA ASN A 116 19.36 17.77 -5.15
C ASN A 116 19.34 17.11 -3.75
N LYS A 117 19.98 17.73 -2.75
CA LYS A 117 20.00 17.20 -1.38
C LYS A 117 18.67 17.41 -0.66
N ILE A 118 17.94 18.48 -0.99
CA ILE A 118 16.59 18.75 -0.47
C ILE A 118 15.61 17.75 -1.07
N VAL A 119 15.61 17.62 -2.39
CA VAL A 119 14.81 16.63 -3.15
C VAL A 119 15.05 15.22 -2.64
N ALA A 120 16.30 14.76 -2.58
CA ALA A 120 16.63 13.42 -2.12
C ALA A 120 16.21 13.18 -0.66
N SER A 121 16.34 14.18 0.22
CA SER A 121 15.90 14.05 1.63
C SER A 121 14.39 13.90 1.74
N LYS A 122 13.62 14.61 0.90
CA LYS A 122 12.15 14.55 0.87
C LYS A 122 11.63 13.25 0.27
N PHE A 123 12.25 12.81 -0.82
CA PHE A 123 11.96 11.53 -1.42
C PHE A 123 12.20 10.40 -0.40
N LEU A 124 13.36 10.39 0.26
CA LEU A 124 13.66 9.40 1.31
C LEU A 124 12.67 9.47 2.49
N ALA A 125 12.25 10.66 2.90
CA ALA A 125 11.26 10.81 3.98
C ALA A 125 9.90 10.23 3.60
N SER A 126 9.44 10.47 2.38
CA SER A 126 8.19 9.94 1.82
C SER A 126 8.26 8.43 1.62
N LEU A 127 9.39 7.94 1.08
CA LEU A 127 9.69 6.52 0.92
C LEU A 127 9.60 5.78 2.26
N THR A 128 10.20 6.35 3.32
CA THR A 128 10.17 5.76 4.65
C THR A 128 8.73 5.68 5.19
N GLN A 129 7.90 6.68 4.94
CA GLN A 129 6.49 6.69 5.37
C GLN A 129 5.67 5.59 4.69
N VAL A 130 5.87 5.40 3.38
CA VAL A 130 5.21 4.33 2.61
C VAL A 130 5.68 2.96 3.09
N LEU A 131 6.98 2.78 3.32
CA LEU A 131 7.51 1.52 3.87
C LEU A 131 6.97 1.19 5.26
N ILE A 132 6.85 2.18 6.14
CA ILE A 132 6.24 1.99 7.46
C ILE A 132 4.77 1.59 7.30
N PHE A 133 4.03 2.27 6.42
CA PHE A 133 2.63 1.97 6.15
C PHE A 133 2.46 0.52 5.66
N ASP A 134 3.19 0.11 4.62
CA ASP A 134 3.11 -1.23 4.05
C ASP A 134 3.60 -2.31 5.03
N GLY A 135 4.65 -2.01 5.79
CA GLY A 135 5.14 -2.90 6.84
C GLY A 135 4.09 -3.13 7.93
N VAL A 136 3.42 -2.08 8.39
CA VAL A 136 2.38 -2.17 9.42
C VAL A 136 1.15 -2.92 8.90
N VAL A 137 0.70 -2.61 7.68
CA VAL A 137 -0.49 -3.25 7.08
C VAL A 137 -0.21 -4.73 6.78
N SER A 138 0.97 -5.07 6.23
CA SER A 138 1.37 -6.46 5.95
C SER A 138 1.54 -7.29 7.22
N LEU A 139 2.08 -6.73 8.30
CA LEU A 139 2.19 -7.43 9.59
C LEU A 139 0.82 -7.65 10.22
N ALA A 140 -0.05 -6.65 10.20
CA ALA A 140 -1.41 -6.77 10.72
C ALA A 140 -2.21 -7.82 9.94
N ALA A 141 -2.09 -7.83 8.61
CA ALA A 141 -2.67 -8.86 7.76
C ALA A 141 -2.15 -10.26 8.08
N PHE A 142 -0.87 -10.40 8.44
CA PHE A 142 -0.27 -11.68 8.77
C PHE A 142 -0.85 -12.22 10.07
N VAL A 143 -0.99 -11.35 11.07
CA VAL A 143 -1.62 -11.67 12.35
C VAL A 143 -3.08 -12.09 12.14
N LEU A 144 -3.86 -11.31 11.38
CA LEU A 144 -5.27 -11.63 11.10
C LEU A 144 -5.41 -12.96 10.35
N THR A 145 -4.59 -13.20 9.33
CA THR A 145 -4.60 -14.46 8.58
C THR A 145 -4.27 -15.64 9.49
N ASN A 146 -3.34 -15.49 10.45
CA ASN A 146 -3.03 -16.54 11.43
C ASN A 146 -4.15 -16.79 12.45
N ILE A 147 -4.94 -15.77 12.79
CA ILE A 147 -6.07 -15.90 13.72
C ILE A 147 -7.23 -16.66 13.07
N TYR A 148 -7.55 -16.35 11.81
CA TYR A 148 -8.71 -16.92 11.11
C TYR A 148 -8.37 -18.16 10.25
N LYS A 149 -7.12 -18.66 10.31
CA LYS A 149 -6.71 -19.81 9.50
C LYS A 149 -7.53 -21.06 9.82
N GLN A 150 -8.03 -21.71 8.78
CA GLN A 150 -8.66 -23.05 8.87
C GLN A 150 -7.73 -24.17 8.37
N GLY A 151 -6.60 -23.80 7.74
CA GLY A 151 -5.57 -24.71 7.27
C GLY A 151 -4.22 -24.01 7.21
N ASP A 152 -3.14 -24.77 7.02
CA ASP A 152 -1.82 -24.20 6.85
C ASP A 152 -1.67 -23.51 5.48
N PHE A 153 -0.87 -22.45 5.46
CA PHE A 153 -0.57 -21.69 4.25
C PHE A 153 0.93 -21.52 4.09
N ASP A 154 1.36 -21.36 2.84
CA ASP A 154 2.76 -21.14 2.51
C ASP A 154 3.16 -19.69 2.84
N ILE A 155 4.00 -19.55 3.86
CA ILE A 155 4.55 -18.26 4.31
C ILE A 155 5.36 -17.58 3.19
N SER A 156 5.99 -18.35 2.30
CA SER A 156 6.78 -17.81 1.19
C SER A 156 5.88 -17.07 0.21
N ARG A 157 4.74 -17.67 -0.14
CA ARG A 157 3.73 -17.06 -1.03
C ARG A 157 3.10 -15.82 -0.42
N TYR A 158 2.87 -15.83 0.90
CA TYR A 158 2.38 -14.67 1.64
C TYR A 158 3.31 -13.46 1.48
N TRP A 159 4.61 -13.64 1.76
CA TRP A 159 5.57 -12.54 1.63
C TRP A 159 5.79 -12.11 0.19
N LEU A 160 5.72 -13.03 -0.77
CA LEU A 160 5.80 -12.70 -2.19
C LEU A 160 4.65 -11.78 -2.63
N PHE A 161 3.43 -12.05 -2.16
CA PHE A 161 2.27 -11.20 -2.42
C PHE A 161 2.47 -9.78 -1.86
N TRP A 162 2.84 -9.64 -0.60
CA TRP A 162 3.08 -8.32 0.02
C TRP A 162 4.25 -7.58 -0.60
N PHE A 163 5.30 -8.30 -0.99
CA PHE A 163 6.42 -7.71 -1.73
C PHE A 163 5.95 -7.11 -3.06
N SER A 164 5.06 -7.79 -3.79
CA SER A 164 4.47 -7.24 -5.02
C SER A 164 3.68 -5.95 -4.76
N GLN A 165 2.91 -5.88 -3.67
CA GLN A 165 2.16 -4.67 -3.30
C GLN A 165 3.11 -3.51 -2.95
N ILE A 166 4.20 -3.77 -2.22
CA ILE A 166 5.22 -2.75 -1.90
C ILE A 166 5.83 -2.21 -3.19
N VAL A 167 6.20 -3.07 -4.15
CA VAL A 167 6.75 -2.64 -5.44
C VAL A 167 5.77 -1.75 -6.20
N LEU A 168 4.48 -2.08 -6.20
CA LEU A 168 3.44 -1.23 -6.81
C LEU A 168 3.40 0.16 -6.16
N HIS A 169 3.36 0.22 -4.83
CA HIS A 169 3.38 1.50 -4.10
C HIS A 169 4.64 2.32 -4.37
N MET A 170 5.80 1.69 -4.55
CA MET A 170 7.02 2.39 -4.96
C MET A 170 6.88 3.06 -6.33
N ILE A 171 6.27 2.39 -7.29
CA ILE A 171 6.04 2.93 -8.63
C ILE A 171 5.11 4.15 -8.56
N TYR A 172 4.02 4.06 -7.80
CA TYR A 172 3.12 5.20 -7.60
C TYR A 172 3.84 6.38 -6.95
N LEU A 173 4.62 6.15 -5.89
CA LEU A 173 5.39 7.22 -5.25
C LEU A 173 6.36 7.89 -6.22
N GLY A 174 7.10 7.10 -7.02
CA GLY A 174 8.02 7.59 -8.03
C GLY A 174 7.33 8.47 -9.08
N CYS A 175 6.20 8.01 -9.63
CA CYS A 175 5.43 8.78 -10.63
C CYS A 175 5.01 10.16 -10.11
N PHE A 176 4.37 10.21 -8.92
CA PHE A 176 3.84 11.46 -8.40
C PHE A 176 4.91 12.44 -7.89
N THR A 177 6.04 11.94 -7.40
CA THR A 177 7.13 12.81 -6.95
C THR A 177 7.89 13.42 -8.12
N MET A 178 8.14 12.66 -9.20
CA MET A 178 8.88 13.15 -10.36
C MET A 178 8.09 14.18 -11.18
N ASP A 179 6.80 13.93 -11.46
CA ASP A 179 5.97 14.84 -12.26
C ASP A 179 5.85 16.23 -11.62
N PHE A 180 5.72 16.28 -10.29
CA PHE A 180 5.60 17.54 -9.56
C PHE A 180 6.93 18.29 -9.40
N GLU A 181 8.07 17.60 -9.34
CA GLU A 181 9.38 18.26 -9.38
C GLU A 181 9.62 18.91 -10.74
N ILE A 182 9.28 18.26 -11.85
CA ILE A 182 9.40 18.83 -13.20
C ILE A 182 8.54 20.11 -13.32
N LEU A 183 7.30 20.09 -12.80
CA LEU A 183 6.38 21.24 -12.81
C LEU A 183 6.90 22.44 -12.00
N LEU A 184 7.52 22.21 -10.84
CA LEU A 184 8.10 23.29 -10.03
C LEU A 184 9.35 23.91 -10.67
N PHE A 185 10.13 23.12 -11.40
CA PHE A 185 11.32 23.60 -12.09
C PHE A 185 11.01 24.30 -13.42
N GLN A 186 9.90 24.00 -14.09
CA GLN A 186 9.43 24.75 -15.27
C GLN A 186 8.79 26.11 -14.95
N ARG A 187 8.33 26.34 -13.71
CA ARG A 187 7.67 27.59 -13.29
C ARG A 187 8.63 28.72 -12.88
N ARG A 188 9.92 28.64 -13.24
CA ARG A 188 10.91 29.70 -13.04
C ARG A 188 11.64 30.06 -14.33
#